data_AF-A0A2K8U9J3-F1
#
_entry.id   AF-A0A2K8U9J3-F1
#
_cell.length_a   1.000
_cell.length_b   1.000
_cell.length_c   1.000
_cell.angle_alpha   90.00
_cell.angle_beta   90.00
_cell.angle_gamma   90.00
#
_symmetry.space_group_name_H-M   'P 1'
#
loop_
_entity.id
_entity.type
_entity.pdbx_description
1 polymer ?
#
loop_
_entity_poly.entity_id
_entity_poly.type
_entity_poly.pdbx_seq_one_letter_code
_entity_poly.pdbx_strand_id
1 'polypeptide(L)'
;MRHFNSISLKFQQINDSAAHLDHWPRSESTKWTSLSDLNRGRFSIRPQGAMNYTTFDLQRLARVKEVKSIPMQKLDGTAADGSGWF
;
A
#
# COMPACT_ATOMS: atom_id res chain seq x y z
N MET A 1 -9.52 25.22 -16.27
CA MET A 1 -8.41 24.36 -15.84
C MET A 1 -8.78 23.76 -14.49
N ARG A 2 -9.05 22.44 -14.40
CA ARG A 2 -9.35 21.79 -13.12
C ARG A 2 -8.02 21.33 -12.51
N HIS A 3 -7.69 21.82 -11.32
CA HIS A 3 -6.52 21.34 -10.56
C HIS A 3 -6.75 19.89 -10.14
N PHE A 4 -5.90 18.98 -10.62
CA PHE A 4 -5.84 17.61 -10.13
C PHE A 4 -4.95 17.60 -8.90
N ASN A 5 -5.53 17.37 -7.72
CA ASN A 5 -4.76 17.04 -6.53
C ASN A 5 -4.16 15.65 -6.74
N SER A 6 -2.84 15.55 -6.88
CA SER A 6 -2.15 14.27 -6.99
C SER A 6 -2.02 13.64 -5.59
N ILE A 7 -2.46 12.40 -5.44
CA ILE A 7 -2.15 11.56 -4.28
C ILE A 7 -1.00 10.66 -4.71
N SER A 8 0.18 10.81 -4.09
CA SER A 8 1.33 9.95 -4.33
C SER A 8 1.42 8.91 -3.21
N LEU A 9 1.18 7.65 -3.56
CA LEU A 9 1.42 6.51 -2.67
C LEU A 9 2.78 5.91 -3.01
N LYS A 10 3.71 5.92 -2.06
CA LYS A 10 5.03 5.27 -2.20
C LYS A 10 5.07 4.03 -1.34
N PHE A 11 5.34 2.89 -1.97
CA PHE A 11 5.54 1.62 -1.29
C PHE A 11 7.02 1.29 -1.35
N GLN A 12 7.68 1.21 -0.21
CA GLN A 12 9.08 0.85 -0.12
C GLN A 12 9.22 -0.49 0.61
N GLN A 13 9.77 -1.48 -0.08
CA GLN A 13 10.17 -2.73 0.55
C GLN A 13 11.41 -2.44 1.39
N ILE A 14 11.28 -2.56 2.72
CA ILE A 14 12.42 -2.47 3.64
C ILE A 14 12.99 -3.88 3.75
N ASN A 15 14.18 -4.09 3.17
CA ASN A 15 14.95 -5.30 3.40
C ASN A 15 15.79 -5.09 4.66
N ASP A 16 15.51 -5.85 5.72
CA ASP A 16 16.40 -5.91 6.88
C ASP A 16 17.73 -6.61 6.53
N SER A 17 18.77 -6.20 7.23
CA SER A 17 20.18 -6.21 6.88
C SER A 17 20.81 -7.59 6.61
N ALA A 18 21.52 -7.69 5.47
CA ALA A 18 22.90 -8.17 5.30
C ALA A 18 23.41 -9.46 6.01
N ALA A 19 22.58 -10.41 6.43
CA ALA A 19 23.06 -11.64 7.08
C ALA A 19 22.31 -12.93 6.65
N HIS A 20 22.22 -13.23 5.35
CA HIS A 20 22.19 -14.59 4.77
C HIS A 20 22.15 -14.51 3.23
N LEU A 21 23.28 -14.68 2.54
CA LEU A 21 23.36 -14.58 1.07
C LEU A 21 22.78 -15.80 0.33
N ASP A 22 21.67 -16.39 0.80
CA ASP A 22 21.03 -17.55 0.14
C ASP A 22 19.51 -17.44 -0.04
N HIS A 23 18.88 -16.35 0.41
CA HIS A 23 17.42 -16.20 0.32
C HIS A 23 16.91 -15.12 -0.64
N TRP A 24 17.81 -14.49 -1.43
CA TRP A 24 17.33 -13.61 -2.50
C TRP A 24 16.43 -14.44 -3.44
N PRO A 25 15.22 -13.99 -3.76
CA PRO A 25 14.32 -14.76 -4.61
C PRO A 25 15.02 -15.04 -5.94
N ARG A 26 15.28 -16.32 -6.21
CA ARG A 26 15.95 -16.80 -7.44
C ARG A 26 15.02 -16.79 -8.65
N SER A 27 13.77 -16.37 -8.47
CA SER A 27 12.75 -16.21 -9.50
C SER A 27 11.88 -14.99 -9.22
N GLU A 28 11.29 -14.44 -10.28
CA GLU A 28 10.30 -13.37 -10.18
C GLU A 28 9.08 -13.88 -9.41
N SER A 29 8.59 -13.06 -8.47
CA SER A 29 7.41 -13.37 -7.67
C SER A 29 6.60 -12.11 -7.41
N THR A 30 5.27 -12.25 -7.38
CA THR A 30 4.37 -11.15 -7.02
C THR A 30 4.46 -10.87 -5.53
N LYS A 31 4.90 -9.65 -5.16
CA LYS A 31 5.02 -9.21 -3.76
C LYS A 31 3.77 -8.55 -3.21
N TRP A 32 2.91 -8.03 -4.08
CA TRP A 32 1.63 -7.41 -3.72
C TRP A 32 0.72 -7.35 -4.94
N THR A 33 -0.57 -7.20 -4.69
CA THR A 33 -1.59 -6.97 -5.71
C THR A 33 -2.38 -5.74 -5.31
N SER A 34 -2.68 -4.85 -6.27
CA SER A 34 -3.51 -3.67 -6.03
C SER A 34 -4.75 -3.65 -6.92
N LEU A 35 -5.80 -3.01 -6.44
CA LEU A 35 -7.04 -2.74 -7.18
C LEU A 35 -7.45 -1.28 -6.98
N SER A 36 -7.80 -0.59 -8.06
CA SER A 36 -8.24 0.81 -8.03
C SER A 36 -9.66 0.93 -8.53
N ASP A 37 -10.59 1.35 -7.67
CA ASP A 37 -11.96 1.73 -8.05
C ASP A 37 -12.00 3.25 -8.22
N LEU A 38 -11.88 3.70 -9.47
CA LEU A 38 -11.84 5.13 -9.80
C LEU A 38 -13.20 5.80 -9.63
N ASN A 39 -14.30 5.06 -9.79
CA ASN A 39 -15.65 5.59 -9.64
C ASN A 39 -15.96 5.93 -8.18
N ARG A 40 -15.48 5.10 -7.25
CA ARG A 40 -15.67 5.30 -5.82
C ARG A 40 -14.48 5.96 -5.12
N GLY A 41 -13.40 6.22 -5.84
CA GLY A 41 -12.17 6.78 -5.29
C GLY A 41 -11.56 5.88 -4.21
N ARG A 42 -11.40 4.58 -4.49
CA ARG A 42 -10.81 3.62 -3.55
C ARG A 42 -9.56 2.97 -4.13
N PHE A 43 -8.56 2.79 -3.28
CA PHE A 43 -7.35 2.03 -3.60
C PHE A 43 -7.23 0.87 -2.62
N SER A 44 -7.14 -0.35 -3.12
CA SER A 44 -6.99 -1.55 -2.31
C SER A 44 -5.65 -2.20 -2.58
N ILE A 45 -4.97 -2.68 -1.54
CA ILE A 45 -3.69 -3.38 -1.66
C ILE A 45 -3.69 -4.64 -0.79
N ARG A 46 -3.08 -5.71 -1.29
CA ARG A 46 -2.85 -6.96 -0.57
C ARG A 46 -1.41 -7.41 -0.79
N PRO A 47 -0.54 -7.42 0.24
CA PRO A 47 0.80 -7.98 0.11
C PRO A 47 0.77 -9.51 0.02
N GLN A 48 1.89 -10.07 -0.46
CA GLN A 48 2.13 -11.50 -0.50
C GLN A 48 2.05 -12.08 0.93
N GLY A 49 1.13 -13.03 1.15
CA GLY A 49 0.91 -13.66 2.45
C GLY A 49 -0.27 -13.10 3.26
N ALA A 50 -0.80 -11.93 2.90
CA ALA A 50 -2.04 -11.43 3.50
C ALA A 50 -3.26 -12.13 2.88
N MET A 51 -4.26 -12.47 3.70
CA MET A 51 -5.50 -13.07 3.20
C MET A 51 -6.38 -12.04 2.50
N ASN A 52 -6.50 -10.83 3.08
CA ASN A 52 -7.45 -9.81 2.65
C ASN A 52 -6.76 -8.55 2.11
N TYR A 53 -7.53 -7.75 1.37
CA TYR A 53 -7.12 -6.40 0.97
C TYR A 53 -7.35 -5.41 2.11
N THR A 54 -6.40 -4.50 2.28
CA THR A 54 -6.63 -3.24 2.97
C THR A 54 -7.03 -2.19 1.95
N THR A 55 -8.17 -1.52 2.18
CA THR A 55 -8.75 -0.53 1.28
C THR A 55 -8.59 0.87 1.85
N PHE A 56 -8.23 1.83 1.01
CA PHE A 56 -8.10 3.24 1.33
C PHE A 56 -9.14 4.04 0.54
N ASP A 57 -9.95 4.81 1.25
CA ASP A 57 -10.78 5.88 0.71
C ASP A 57 -9.90 7.09 0.35
N LEU A 58 -9.72 7.31 -0.96
CA LEU A 58 -8.89 8.39 -1.49
C LEU A 58 -9.54 9.77 -1.31
N GLN A 59 -10.86 9.87 -1.20
CA GLN A 59 -11.53 11.14 -0.97
C GLN A 59 -11.30 11.63 0.46
N ARG A 60 -11.27 10.71 1.42
CA ARG A 60 -10.84 11.00 2.79
C ARG A 60 -9.36 11.42 2.82
N LEU A 61 -8.48 10.65 2.18
CA LEU A 61 -7.04 10.93 2.18
C LEU A 61 -6.66 12.20 1.42
N ALA A 62 -7.44 12.63 0.42
CA ALA A 62 -7.23 13.91 -0.27
C ALA A 62 -7.29 15.14 0.66
N ARG A 63 -7.85 15.00 1.87
CA ARG A 63 -7.92 16.07 2.88
C ARG A 63 -6.68 16.13 3.76
N VAL A 64 -5.87 15.08 3.78
CA VAL A 64 -4.61 15.02 4.52
C VAL A 64 -3.57 15.82 3.75
N LYS A 65 -3.03 16.88 4.38
CA LYS A 65 -2.09 17.82 3.74
C LYS A 65 -0.62 17.41 3.89
N GLU A 66 -0.36 16.35 4.64
CA GLU A 66 0.99 15.85 4.92
C GLU A 66 1.24 14.54 4.16
N VAL A 67 2.50 14.33 3.77
CA VAL A 67 2.92 13.02 3.24
C VAL A 67 2.89 12.02 4.39
N LYS A 68 2.11 10.94 4.23
CA LYS A 68 2.08 9.84 5.18
C LYS A 68 2.73 8.60 4.56
N SER A 69 3.39 7.81 5.39
CA SER A 69 4.05 6.57 4.99
C SER A 69 3.65 5.45 5.96
N ILE A 70 3.38 4.27 5.41
CA ILE A 70 3.09 3.05 6.17
C ILE A 70 4.04 1.94 5.73
N PRO A 71 4.70 1.25 6.68
CA PRO A 71 5.45 0.03 6.37
C PRO A 71 4.52 -1.04 5.79
N MET A 72 4.98 -1.76 4.76
CA MET A 72 4.20 -2.82 4.10
C MET A 72 3.79 -3.92 5.08
N GLN A 73 4.58 -4.17 6.13
CA GLN A 73 4.31 -5.15 7.17
C GLN A 73 3.04 -4.84 7.97
N LYS A 74 2.59 -3.58 7.99
CA LYS A 74 1.32 -3.20 8.63
C LYS A 74 0.08 -3.56 7.79
N LEU A 75 0.27 -3.93 6.52
CA LEU A 75 -0.80 -4.36 5.62
C LEU A 75 -1.01 -5.88 5.72
N ASP A 76 -1.14 -6.41 6.94
CA ASP A 76 -1.25 -7.85 7.20
C ASP A 76 -2.62 -8.47 6.80
N GLY A 77 -3.54 -7.64 6.29
CA GLY A 77 -4.89 -8.05 5.90
C GLY A 77 -5.87 -8.19 7.05
N THR A 78 -5.52 -7.72 8.26
CA THR A 78 -6.44 -7.68 9.41
C THR A 78 -7.37 -6.46 9.38
N ALA A 79 -6.88 -5.32 8.87
CA ALA A 79 -7.67 -4.10 8.71
C ALA A 79 -8.25 -3.99 7.30
N ALA A 80 -9.58 -4.00 7.20
CA ALA A 80 -10.31 -3.79 5.94
C ALA A 80 -10.23 -2.33 5.45
N ASP A 81 -10.25 -1.36 6.37
CA ASP A 81 -10.12 0.08 6.08
C ASP A 81 -8.80 0.63 6.62
N GLY A 82 -7.88 0.96 5.71
CA GLY A 82 -6.60 1.57 6.02
C GLY A 82 -6.64 3.10 6.12
N SER A 83 -7.73 3.75 5.72
CA SER A 83 -7.84 5.21 5.81
C SER A 83 -7.90 5.73 7.24
N GLY A 84 -8.21 4.86 8.21
CA GLY A 84 -8.17 5.19 9.64
C GLY A 84 -6.76 5.42 10.20
N TRP A 85 -5.72 5.07 9.46
CA TRP A 85 -4.33 5.27 9.89
C TRP A 85 -3.82 6.69 9.63
N PHE A 86 -4.63 7.55 9.01
CA PHE A 86 -4.30 8.91 8.59
C PHE A 86 -5.43 9.90 8.92
#